data_AF-A0A3Q3FVK6-F1
#
_entry.id   AF-A0A3Q3FVK6-F1
#
_cell.length_a   1.000
_cell.length_b   1.000
_cell.length_c   1.000
_cell.angle_alpha   90.00
_cell.angle_beta   90.00
_cell.angle_gamma   90.00
#
_symmetry.space_group_name_H-M   'P 1'
#
loop_
_entity.id
_entity.type
_entity.pdbx_description
1 polymer ?
#
loop_
_entity_poly.entity_id
_entity_poly.type
_entity_poly.pdbx_seq_one_letter_code
_entity_poly.pdbx_strand_id
1 'polypeptide(L)'
;MVISVQPHPPDGERLLRPARRIFRVAAGHPDVRGTMDILKSLGHPEEILNLIKFKLGGCWAVMPKLDYAAMTETLRTCYVYLNQTSRSFAAVIQALDGELRHAVCIFYLVLRALDTVEDDMTIPLDKKVPMLNDFHMYLYREEWCFTESHEKDRQVLEDFPTISLEFRNLAQEYRDVISDICHRMGVGMAEFLEKKVGSMQEWDQYCHYVAGLVGIGLSKLFSASQLEDPEVGQDTELANSMGLFLQKTNIIRDYLEDTQEGRHFWPQEAWSQFTSRLEDLAHPEKLESALSCLNLLVTDALHHVPDVIAYLSRLHNQSVFNFCAIPQVMAIATLSRCYNNPLVFQGVVKIRKGQAVTLMMEATNMIAVQTIITQYSQEILQKVSVTDPSRDKTLHILAVIQEKSALPRSGFSSRTHHLSPMYLSAAMLLAALSWQYLSTTAAQAQGTGDMQ
;
A
#
# COMPACT_ATOMS: atom_id res chain seq x y z
N MET A 1 -65.73 22.47 32.60
CA MET A 1 -64.84 23.53 33.11
C MET A 1 -63.66 23.62 32.13
N VAL A 2 -63.67 24.67 31.32
CA VAL A 2 -62.58 25.34 30.59
C VAL A 2 -61.29 24.55 30.21
N ILE A 3 -61.19 24.24 28.90
CA ILE A 3 -60.11 24.54 27.92
C ILE A 3 -58.64 24.21 28.29
N SER A 4 -58.00 23.36 27.49
CA SER A 4 -56.85 23.77 26.66
C SER A 4 -56.51 22.73 25.60
N VAL A 5 -56.80 23.06 24.34
CA VAL A 5 -56.19 22.46 23.15
C VAL A 5 -55.02 23.37 22.79
N GLN A 6 -53.80 22.82 22.77
CA GLN A 6 -52.66 23.42 22.09
C GLN A 6 -52.00 22.41 21.15
N PRO A 7 -51.44 22.87 20.01
CA PRO A 7 -51.10 22.03 18.89
C PRO A 7 -49.70 21.44 19.04
N HIS A 8 -49.53 20.16 18.69
CA HIS A 8 -48.20 19.60 18.46
C HIS A 8 -47.60 20.20 17.17
N PRO A 9 -46.38 20.77 17.22
CA PRO A 9 -45.67 21.25 16.05
C PRO A 9 -45.04 20.07 15.28
N PRO A 10 -44.72 20.25 13.99
CA PRO A 10 -44.41 19.15 13.09
C PRO A 10 -43.03 18.53 13.36
N ASP A 11 -42.94 17.24 13.05
CA ASP A 11 -41.72 16.45 12.94
C ASP A 11 -40.66 17.16 12.09
N GLY A 12 -39.58 17.63 12.72
CA GLY A 12 -38.50 18.32 12.02
C GLY A 12 -37.13 18.35 12.69
N GLU A 13 -36.98 17.89 13.94
CA GLU A 13 -35.71 18.07 14.68
C GLU A 13 -35.11 16.81 15.31
N ARG A 14 -35.60 15.60 15.00
CA ARG A 14 -34.97 14.34 15.45
C ARG A 14 -34.01 13.68 14.45
N LEU A 15 -33.84 14.24 13.25
CA LEU A 15 -32.93 13.70 12.21
C LEU A 15 -31.60 14.48 12.05
N LEU A 16 -31.31 15.47 12.90
CA LEU A 16 -30.13 16.36 12.73
C LEU A 16 -29.02 16.18 13.78
N ARG A 17 -28.99 15.08 14.53
CA ARG A 17 -27.92 14.78 15.51
C ARG A 17 -26.69 14.01 14.98
N PRO A 18 -26.73 13.21 13.88
CA PRO A 18 -25.50 12.63 13.32
C PRO A 18 -24.64 13.65 12.57
N ALA A 19 -25.24 14.69 11.97
CA ALA A 19 -24.56 15.64 11.08
C ALA A 19 -23.58 16.60 11.80
N ARG A 20 -23.72 16.81 13.11
CA ARG A 20 -22.80 17.70 13.88
C ARG A 20 -21.54 17.01 14.39
N ARG A 21 -21.44 15.68 14.30
CA ARG A 21 -20.20 14.94 14.64
C ARG A 21 -19.27 14.77 13.44
N ILE A 22 -19.83 14.82 12.23
CA ILE A 22 -19.12 14.66 10.95
C ILE A 22 -18.26 15.90 10.61
N PHE A 23 -18.66 17.10 11.04
CA PHE A 23 -17.90 18.33 10.79
C PHE A 23 -16.76 18.63 11.78
N ARG A 24 -16.53 17.80 12.80
CA ARG A 24 -15.42 17.98 13.76
C ARG A 24 -14.15 17.22 13.42
N VAL A 25 -14.19 16.35 12.40
CA VAL A 25 -13.00 15.60 11.92
C VAL A 25 -12.18 16.43 10.91
N ALA A 26 -12.75 17.51 10.36
CA ALA A 26 -12.09 18.40 9.40
C ALA A 26 -11.41 19.64 10.04
N ALA A 27 -11.49 19.84 11.36
CA ALA A 27 -10.81 20.93 12.05
C ALA A 27 -9.76 20.36 13.01
N GLY A 28 -8.49 20.61 12.70
CA GLY A 28 -7.34 20.05 13.38
C GLY A 28 -7.39 20.16 14.92
N HIS A 29 -7.42 19.01 15.56
CA HIS A 29 -6.85 18.82 16.90
C HIS A 29 -5.59 17.95 16.78
N PRO A 30 -4.57 18.20 17.61
CA PRO A 30 -3.28 17.52 17.49
C PRO A 30 -3.46 16.01 17.73
N ASP A 31 -3.37 15.25 16.65
CA ASP A 31 -3.40 13.80 16.67
C ASP A 31 -2.17 13.28 17.42
N VAL A 32 -2.40 12.56 18.52
CA VAL A 32 -1.36 11.93 19.35
C VAL A 32 -0.50 10.96 18.50
N ARG A 33 -1.05 10.35 17.44
CA ARG A 33 -0.26 9.55 16.48
C ARG A 33 0.70 10.43 15.66
N GLY A 34 0.26 11.63 15.31
CA GLY A 34 1.06 12.59 14.56
C GLY A 34 2.29 13.10 15.30
N THR A 35 2.29 13.12 16.64
CA THR A 35 3.45 13.44 17.47
C THR A 35 4.42 12.26 17.51
N MET A 36 3.90 11.04 17.63
CA MET A 36 4.69 9.80 17.64
C MET A 36 5.45 9.57 16.32
N ASP A 37 4.83 9.91 15.18
CA ASP A 37 5.46 9.81 13.86
C ASP A 37 6.62 10.81 13.70
N ILE A 38 6.50 12.03 14.24
CA ILE A 38 7.58 13.03 14.26
C ILE A 38 8.73 12.55 15.16
N LEU A 39 8.41 11.98 16.32
CA LEU A 39 9.41 11.42 17.23
C LEU A 39 10.22 10.29 16.57
N LYS A 40 9.56 9.40 15.81
CA LYS A 40 10.22 8.31 15.05
C LYS A 40 11.11 8.81 13.90
N SER A 41 10.96 10.06 13.48
CA SER A 41 11.76 10.70 12.43
C SER A 41 12.74 11.74 12.97
N LEU A 42 12.96 11.86 14.29
CA LEU A 42 13.91 12.82 14.89
C LEU A 42 15.36 12.68 14.40
N GLY A 43 15.75 11.49 13.93
CA GLY A 43 17.05 11.24 13.29
C GLY A 43 17.10 11.55 11.78
N HIS A 44 15.99 11.97 11.17
CA HIS A 44 15.82 12.19 9.73
C HIS A 44 15.18 13.56 9.46
N PRO A 45 15.96 14.65 9.44
CA PRO A 45 15.43 16.01 9.30
C PRO A 45 14.62 16.22 8.01
N GLU A 46 15.01 15.60 6.90
CA GLU A 46 14.22 15.62 5.65
C GLU A 46 12.84 14.95 5.80
N GLU A 47 12.75 13.83 6.52
CA GLU A 47 11.48 13.16 6.78
C GLU A 47 10.55 14.05 7.63
N ILE A 48 11.09 14.78 8.62
CA ILE A 48 10.31 15.73 9.43
C ILE A 48 9.80 16.87 8.57
N LEU A 49 10.66 17.47 7.73
CA LEU A 49 10.24 18.55 6.84
C LEU A 49 9.15 18.07 5.87
N ASN A 50 9.29 16.87 5.32
CA ASN A 50 8.30 16.28 4.42
C ASN A 50 7.00 15.91 5.15
N LEU A 51 7.06 15.41 6.39
CA LEU A 51 5.87 15.19 7.23
C LEU A 51 5.16 16.50 7.55
N ILE A 52 5.90 17.58 7.84
CA ILE A 52 5.35 18.91 8.09
C ILE A 52 4.73 19.46 6.81
N LYS A 53 5.43 19.39 5.67
CA LYS A 53 4.89 19.76 4.36
C LYS A 53 3.62 18.98 4.06
N PHE A 54 3.62 17.66 4.22
CA PHE A 54 2.47 16.80 4.03
C PHE A 54 1.27 17.24 4.90
N LYS A 55 1.51 17.54 6.19
CA LYS A 55 0.47 18.04 7.11
C LYS A 55 -0.03 19.45 6.78
N LEU A 56 0.83 20.31 6.24
CA LEU A 56 0.50 21.70 5.84
C LEU A 56 -0.08 21.80 4.42
N GLY A 57 -0.42 20.66 3.80
CA GLY A 57 -1.00 20.63 2.46
C GLY A 57 0.00 20.58 1.31
N GLY A 58 1.28 20.31 1.53
CA GLY A 58 2.26 20.08 0.45
C GLY A 58 1.86 19.00 -0.57
N CYS A 59 0.85 18.19 -0.25
CA CYS A 59 0.15 17.27 -1.16
C CYS A 59 -0.81 17.94 -2.16
N TRP A 60 -1.09 19.25 -2.09
CA TRP A 60 -1.93 19.97 -3.08
C TRP A 60 -1.38 19.86 -4.51
N ALA A 61 -0.08 19.64 -4.69
CA ALA A 61 0.54 19.39 -6.00
C ALA A 61 0.30 17.98 -6.55
N VAL A 62 -0.16 17.04 -5.71
CA VAL A 62 -0.39 15.62 -6.07
C VAL A 62 -1.87 15.23 -5.90
N MET A 63 -2.67 15.99 -5.14
CA MET A 63 -4.08 15.68 -4.87
C MET A 63 -4.99 16.72 -5.54
N PRO A 64 -5.74 16.36 -6.59
CA PRO A 64 -6.85 17.14 -7.10
C PRO A 64 -7.90 17.31 -6.00
N LYS A 65 -8.55 18.47 -5.97
CA LYS A 65 -9.76 18.67 -5.15
C LYS A 65 -10.86 17.77 -5.70
N LEU A 66 -11.22 16.73 -4.96
CA LEU A 66 -12.47 16.00 -5.19
C LEU A 66 -13.63 16.94 -4.90
N ASP A 67 -14.46 17.19 -5.92
CA ASP A 67 -15.73 17.87 -5.72
C ASP A 67 -16.76 16.87 -5.21
N TYR A 68 -16.71 16.61 -3.89
CA TYR A 68 -17.68 15.76 -3.22
C TYR A 68 -19.12 16.30 -3.36
N ALA A 69 -19.34 17.59 -3.64
CA ALA A 69 -20.68 18.15 -3.77
C ALA A 69 -21.34 17.76 -5.11
N ALA A 70 -20.54 17.47 -6.14
CA ALA A 70 -21.03 17.01 -7.44
C ALA A 70 -21.30 15.49 -7.50
N MET A 71 -20.92 14.72 -6.47
CA MET A 71 -21.06 13.27 -6.45
C MET A 71 -22.41 12.80 -5.90
N THR A 72 -22.88 11.65 -6.40
CA THR A 72 -24.00 10.90 -5.80
C THR A 72 -23.67 10.51 -4.36
N GLU A 73 -24.70 10.22 -3.56
CA GLU A 73 -24.50 9.72 -2.19
C GLU A 73 -23.74 8.39 -2.18
N THR A 74 -24.10 7.48 -3.08
CA THR A 74 -23.52 6.13 -3.22
C THR A 74 -22.04 6.18 -3.65
N LEU A 75 -21.66 7.07 -4.57
CA LEU A 75 -20.26 7.27 -4.94
C LEU A 75 -19.43 7.87 -3.80
N ARG A 76 -20.00 8.80 -3.02
CA ARG A 76 -19.33 9.32 -1.81
C ARG A 76 -19.10 8.22 -0.79
N THR A 77 -20.08 7.35 -0.58
CA THR A 77 -19.95 6.17 0.29
C THR A 77 -18.83 5.24 -0.19
N CYS A 78 -18.72 5.00 -1.50
CA CYS A 78 -17.58 4.25 -2.06
C CYS A 78 -16.23 4.89 -1.70
N TYR A 79 -16.08 6.21 -1.83
CA TYR A 79 -14.86 6.89 -1.40
C TYR A 79 -14.62 6.81 0.11
N VAL A 80 -15.67 6.76 0.95
CA VAL A 80 -15.51 6.50 2.38
C VAL A 80 -14.94 5.10 2.61
N TYR A 81 -15.48 4.07 1.96
CA TYR A 81 -14.96 2.71 2.02
C TYR A 81 -13.53 2.60 1.52
N LEU A 82 -13.19 3.32 0.45
CA LEU A 82 -11.82 3.39 -0.07
C LEU A 82 -10.87 3.94 1.01
N ASN A 83 -11.22 5.04 1.67
CA ASN A 83 -10.37 5.64 2.71
C ASN A 83 -10.24 4.73 3.95
N GLN A 84 -11.29 3.98 4.31
CA GLN A 84 -11.28 3.05 5.44
C GLN A 84 -10.37 1.84 5.21
N THR A 85 -10.42 1.27 4.00
CA THR A 85 -9.75 0.00 3.67
C THR A 85 -8.35 0.19 3.09
N SER A 86 -8.09 1.29 2.37
CA SER A 86 -6.86 1.50 1.57
C SER A 86 -5.81 2.40 2.26
N ARG A 87 -6.21 3.16 3.28
CA ARG A 87 -5.37 4.11 4.03
C ARG A 87 -4.56 5.04 3.09
N SER A 88 -3.23 4.86 3.00
CA SER A 88 -2.36 5.73 2.20
C SER A 88 -2.59 5.62 0.70
N PHE A 89 -3.07 4.47 0.22
CA PHE A 89 -3.31 4.24 -1.20
C PHE A 89 -4.60 4.91 -1.69
N ALA A 90 -5.55 5.19 -0.78
CA ALA A 90 -6.75 5.98 -1.08
C ALA A 90 -6.42 7.37 -1.63
N ALA A 91 -5.39 8.04 -1.08
CA ALA A 91 -4.97 9.36 -1.52
C ALA A 91 -4.41 9.35 -2.96
N VAL A 92 -3.72 8.27 -3.32
CA VAL A 92 -3.12 8.11 -4.65
C VAL A 92 -4.20 7.76 -5.70
N ILE A 93 -5.18 6.93 -5.34
CA ILE A 93 -6.36 6.66 -6.19
C ILE A 93 -7.13 7.95 -6.43
N GLN A 94 -7.41 8.70 -5.36
CA GLN A 94 -8.10 10.00 -5.41
C GLN A 94 -7.37 11.05 -6.27
N ALA A 95 -6.08 10.83 -6.56
CA ALA A 95 -5.27 11.69 -7.39
C ALA A 95 -5.41 11.47 -8.90
N LEU A 96 -6.02 10.36 -9.32
CA LEU A 96 -6.16 10.02 -10.74
C LEU A 96 -7.02 11.04 -11.49
N ASP A 97 -6.68 11.28 -12.75
CA ASP A 97 -7.39 12.24 -13.60
C ASP A 97 -8.76 11.70 -14.08
N GLY A 98 -9.71 12.63 -14.24
CA GLY A 98 -10.99 12.37 -14.90
C GLY A 98 -11.80 11.20 -14.32
N GLU A 99 -12.47 10.48 -15.21
CA GLU A 99 -13.34 9.35 -14.86
C GLU A 99 -12.56 8.11 -14.41
N LEU A 100 -11.28 8.00 -14.79
CA LEU A 100 -10.40 6.89 -14.38
C LEU A 100 -10.38 6.74 -12.86
N ARG A 101 -10.43 7.85 -12.12
CA ARG A 101 -10.48 7.85 -10.66
C ARG A 101 -11.65 7.03 -10.11
N HIS A 102 -12.84 7.20 -10.69
CA HIS A 102 -14.03 6.49 -10.28
C HIS A 102 -13.93 5.01 -10.64
N ALA A 103 -13.47 4.70 -11.86
CA ALA A 103 -13.25 3.33 -12.30
C ALA A 103 -12.26 2.59 -11.37
N VAL A 104 -11.13 3.20 -11.03
CA VAL A 104 -10.12 2.59 -10.14
C VAL A 104 -10.61 2.49 -8.69
N CYS A 105 -11.37 3.47 -8.19
CA CYS A 105 -12.01 3.40 -6.87
C CYS A 105 -12.95 2.18 -6.77
N ILE A 106 -13.84 2.01 -7.75
CA ILE A 106 -14.77 0.89 -7.79
C ILE A 106 -14.03 -0.43 -8.02
N PHE A 107 -13.05 -0.47 -8.93
CA PHE A 107 -12.23 -1.65 -9.15
C PHE A 107 -11.56 -2.12 -7.85
N TYR A 108 -10.95 -1.20 -7.10
CA TYR A 108 -10.36 -1.49 -5.80
C TYR A 108 -11.37 -2.06 -4.80
N LEU A 109 -12.58 -1.50 -4.71
CA LEU A 109 -13.59 -1.95 -3.76
C LEU A 109 -14.18 -3.32 -4.12
N VAL A 110 -14.38 -3.58 -5.42
CA VAL A 110 -14.79 -4.90 -5.92
C VAL A 110 -13.76 -5.96 -5.53
N LEU A 111 -12.48 -5.69 -5.77
CA LEU A 111 -11.41 -6.62 -5.41
C LEU A 111 -11.22 -6.74 -3.90
N ARG A 112 -11.38 -5.66 -3.13
CA ARG A 112 -11.37 -5.72 -1.67
C ARG A 112 -12.49 -6.62 -1.13
N ALA A 113 -13.67 -6.57 -1.74
CA ALA A 113 -14.77 -7.44 -1.36
C ALA A 113 -14.48 -8.92 -1.72
N LEU A 114 -13.89 -9.17 -2.89
CA LEU A 114 -13.42 -10.50 -3.29
C LEU A 114 -12.36 -11.05 -2.32
N ASP A 115 -11.31 -10.27 -2.02
CA ASP A 115 -10.27 -10.62 -1.03
C ASP A 115 -10.88 -10.92 0.35
N THR A 116 -11.88 -10.13 0.77
CA THR A 116 -12.54 -10.33 2.07
C THR A 116 -13.25 -11.70 2.14
N VAL A 117 -13.77 -12.22 1.01
CA VAL A 117 -14.32 -13.58 0.95
C VAL A 117 -13.21 -14.64 0.99
N GLU A 118 -12.10 -14.40 0.28
CA GLU A 118 -10.96 -15.31 0.27
C GLU A 118 -10.33 -15.46 1.66
N ASP A 119 -9.98 -14.34 2.30
CA ASP A 119 -9.26 -14.27 3.58
C ASP A 119 -10.08 -14.81 4.76
N ASP A 120 -11.41 -14.78 4.68
CA ASP A 120 -12.27 -15.17 5.80
C ASP A 120 -12.27 -16.69 6.04
N MET A 121 -11.40 -17.15 6.93
CA MET A 121 -11.25 -18.56 7.29
C MET A 121 -12.48 -19.16 7.98
N THR A 122 -13.50 -18.36 8.32
CA THR A 122 -14.75 -18.83 8.93
C THR A 122 -15.81 -19.25 7.90
N ILE A 123 -15.65 -18.85 6.63
CA ILE A 123 -16.55 -19.25 5.55
C ILE A 123 -16.20 -20.68 5.09
N PRO A 124 -17.13 -21.65 5.19
CA PRO A 124 -16.90 -23.01 4.70
C PRO A 124 -16.58 -23.06 3.20
N LEU A 125 -15.70 -23.98 2.79
CA LEU A 125 -15.22 -24.07 1.39
C LEU A 125 -16.34 -24.34 0.38
N ASP A 126 -17.35 -25.13 0.74
CA ASP A 126 -18.54 -25.41 -0.09
C ASP A 126 -19.37 -24.16 -0.40
N LYS A 127 -19.27 -23.13 0.44
CA LYS A 127 -19.85 -21.80 0.21
C LYS A 127 -18.86 -20.84 -0.43
N LYS A 128 -17.59 -20.86 -0.01
CA LYS A 128 -16.54 -19.93 -0.46
C LYS A 128 -16.19 -20.15 -1.94
N VAL A 129 -15.97 -21.39 -2.36
CA VAL A 129 -15.54 -21.71 -3.73
C VAL A 129 -16.55 -21.26 -4.79
N PRO A 130 -17.86 -21.55 -4.69
CA PRO A 130 -18.85 -21.00 -5.62
C PRO A 130 -18.93 -19.47 -5.56
N MET A 131 -18.84 -18.88 -4.36
CA MET A 131 -18.90 -17.43 -4.19
C MET A 131 -17.75 -16.71 -4.91
N LEU A 132 -16.53 -17.25 -4.86
CA LEU A 132 -15.38 -16.69 -5.57
C LEU A 132 -15.53 -16.83 -7.10
N ASN A 133 -15.88 -18.02 -7.59
CA ASN A 133 -16.06 -18.27 -9.02
C ASN A 133 -17.12 -17.34 -9.64
N ASP A 134 -18.24 -17.17 -8.94
CA ASP A 134 -19.41 -16.41 -9.43
C ASP A 134 -19.38 -14.93 -9.00
N PHE A 135 -18.34 -14.46 -8.30
CA PHE A 135 -18.34 -13.12 -7.70
C PHE A 135 -18.59 -12.00 -8.72
N HIS A 136 -17.99 -12.12 -9.90
CA HIS A 136 -18.19 -11.19 -11.01
C HIS A 136 -19.66 -11.05 -11.43
N MET A 137 -20.48 -12.10 -11.27
CA MET A 137 -21.90 -12.05 -11.56
C MET A 137 -22.67 -11.18 -10.56
N TYR A 138 -22.20 -11.08 -9.31
CA TYR A 138 -22.82 -10.28 -8.27
C TYR A 138 -22.71 -8.78 -8.55
N LEU A 139 -21.75 -8.35 -9.37
CA LEU A 139 -21.67 -6.97 -9.86
C LEU A 139 -22.94 -6.51 -10.60
N TYR A 140 -23.69 -7.47 -11.16
CA TYR A 140 -24.94 -7.22 -11.89
C TYR A 140 -26.20 -7.58 -11.08
N ARG A 141 -26.05 -8.02 -9.83
CA ARG A 141 -27.18 -8.32 -8.93
C ARG A 141 -27.35 -7.19 -7.92
N GLU A 142 -28.40 -6.38 -8.11
CA GLU A 142 -28.61 -5.13 -7.36
C GLU A 142 -28.63 -5.31 -5.84
N GLU A 143 -29.26 -6.39 -5.38
CA GLU A 143 -29.50 -6.65 -3.95
C GLU A 143 -28.49 -7.63 -3.34
N TRP A 144 -27.46 -8.06 -4.07
CA TRP A 144 -26.51 -9.02 -3.52
C TRP A 144 -25.63 -8.36 -2.45
N CYS A 145 -25.60 -8.96 -1.27
CA CYS A 145 -24.70 -8.63 -0.18
C CYS A 145 -24.32 -9.90 0.58
N PHE A 146 -23.31 -9.79 1.45
CA PHE A 146 -22.90 -10.90 2.32
C PHE A 146 -22.60 -10.40 3.74
N THR A 147 -23.40 -10.87 4.71
CA THR A 147 -23.39 -10.37 6.09
C THR A 147 -22.82 -11.34 7.12
N GLU A 148 -22.30 -12.49 6.67
CA GLU A 148 -21.77 -13.54 7.55
C GLU A 148 -20.24 -13.46 7.70
N SER A 149 -19.58 -12.50 7.05
CA SER A 149 -18.12 -12.35 7.17
C SER A 149 -17.73 -11.79 8.53
N HIS A 150 -16.64 -12.32 9.09
CA HIS A 150 -16.05 -11.88 10.36
C HIS A 150 -14.82 -10.99 10.15
N GLU A 151 -14.43 -10.75 8.90
CA GLU A 151 -13.28 -9.94 8.55
C GLU A 151 -13.45 -8.46 8.93
N LYS A 152 -12.31 -7.78 9.08
CA LYS A 152 -12.24 -6.36 9.46
C LYS A 152 -12.93 -5.45 8.43
N ASP A 153 -12.87 -5.84 7.15
CA ASP A 153 -13.34 -5.04 6.00
C ASP A 153 -14.72 -5.49 5.50
N ARG A 154 -15.42 -6.38 6.22
CA ARG A 154 -16.74 -6.94 5.85
C ARG A 154 -17.81 -5.92 5.44
N GLN A 155 -17.67 -4.66 5.82
CA GLN A 155 -18.56 -3.57 5.39
C GLN A 155 -18.68 -3.48 3.85
N VAL A 156 -17.62 -3.80 3.09
CA VAL A 156 -17.69 -3.80 1.62
C VAL A 156 -18.51 -4.96 1.06
N LEU A 157 -18.74 -6.02 1.84
CA LEU A 157 -19.63 -7.13 1.51
C LEU A 157 -21.06 -6.87 1.99
N GLU A 158 -21.22 -6.31 3.19
CA GLU A 158 -22.51 -5.95 3.78
C GLU A 158 -23.24 -4.87 2.96
N ASP A 159 -22.51 -3.86 2.48
CA ASP A 159 -23.03 -2.79 1.60
C ASP A 159 -22.51 -2.91 0.15
N PHE A 160 -22.32 -4.15 -0.32
CA PHE A 160 -21.98 -4.39 -1.72
C PHE A 160 -23.02 -3.86 -2.73
N PRO A 161 -24.33 -3.74 -2.43
CA PRO A 161 -25.29 -3.08 -3.30
C PRO A 161 -24.87 -1.66 -3.71
N THR A 162 -24.30 -0.87 -2.80
CA THR A 162 -23.78 0.47 -3.09
C THR A 162 -22.59 0.44 -4.06
N ILE A 163 -21.65 -0.49 -3.85
CA ILE A 163 -20.47 -0.65 -4.72
C ILE A 163 -20.89 -1.12 -6.12
N SER A 164 -21.76 -2.13 -6.18
CA SER A 164 -22.23 -2.72 -7.44
C SER A 164 -23.09 -1.73 -8.24
N LEU A 165 -23.84 -0.84 -7.58
CA LEU A 165 -24.56 0.25 -8.24
C LEU A 165 -23.60 1.20 -8.96
N GLU A 166 -22.56 1.65 -8.26
CA GLU A 166 -21.57 2.55 -8.88
C GLU A 166 -20.74 1.85 -9.96
N PHE A 167 -20.46 0.55 -9.82
CA PHE A 167 -19.93 -0.26 -10.92
C PHE A 167 -20.85 -0.22 -12.14
N ARG A 168 -22.16 -0.43 -11.98
CA ARG A 168 -23.13 -0.39 -13.08
C ARG A 168 -23.25 1.00 -13.70
N ASN A 169 -22.90 2.08 -12.98
CA ASN A 169 -22.88 3.44 -13.51
C ASN A 169 -21.64 3.76 -14.37
N LEU A 170 -20.57 2.95 -14.32
CA LEU A 170 -19.36 3.18 -15.12
C LEU A 170 -19.60 2.98 -16.62
N ALA A 171 -18.71 3.53 -17.46
CA ALA A 171 -18.67 3.23 -18.89
C ALA A 171 -18.49 1.71 -19.13
N GLN A 172 -19.05 1.21 -20.23
CA GLN A 172 -19.05 -0.23 -20.56
C GLN A 172 -17.63 -0.80 -20.59
N GLU A 173 -16.68 -0.09 -21.19
CA GLU A 173 -15.27 -0.49 -21.28
C GLU A 173 -14.60 -0.70 -19.92
N TYR A 174 -14.94 0.09 -18.90
CA TYR A 174 -14.45 -0.12 -17.54
C TYR A 174 -15.14 -1.30 -16.87
N ARG A 175 -16.46 -1.46 -17.08
CA ARG A 175 -17.21 -2.59 -16.52
C ARG A 175 -16.69 -3.92 -17.04
N ASP A 176 -16.39 -4.01 -18.33
CA ASP A 176 -15.88 -5.22 -18.97
C ASP A 176 -14.53 -5.63 -18.38
N VAL A 177 -13.62 -4.67 -18.17
CA VAL A 177 -12.31 -4.92 -17.55
C VAL A 177 -12.46 -5.39 -16.10
N ILE A 178 -13.24 -4.68 -15.28
CA ILE A 178 -13.42 -5.01 -13.86
C ILE A 178 -14.06 -6.39 -13.70
N SER A 179 -15.08 -6.70 -14.51
CA SER A 179 -15.77 -8.00 -14.49
C SER A 179 -14.85 -9.15 -14.93
N ASP A 180 -14.11 -9.00 -16.05
CA ASP A 180 -13.14 -10.00 -16.53
C ASP A 180 -12.08 -10.31 -15.48
N ILE A 181 -11.48 -9.27 -14.89
CA ILE A 181 -10.45 -9.44 -13.88
C ILE A 181 -11.03 -10.08 -12.62
N CYS A 182 -12.18 -9.61 -12.13
CA CYS A 182 -12.83 -10.19 -10.96
C CYS A 182 -13.12 -11.69 -11.15
N HIS A 183 -13.61 -12.09 -12.33
CA HIS A 183 -13.85 -13.49 -12.66
C HIS A 183 -12.56 -14.32 -12.62
N ARG A 184 -11.52 -13.88 -13.32
CA ARG A 184 -10.24 -14.59 -13.40
C ARG A 184 -9.54 -14.69 -12.04
N MET A 185 -9.62 -13.63 -11.23
CA MET A 185 -9.12 -13.63 -9.85
C MET A 185 -9.89 -14.62 -8.99
N GLY A 186 -11.22 -14.61 -9.04
CA GLY A 186 -12.07 -15.53 -8.27
C GLY A 186 -11.81 -17.00 -8.59
N VAL A 187 -11.66 -17.35 -9.87
CA VAL A 187 -11.29 -18.70 -10.31
C VAL A 187 -9.91 -19.09 -9.77
N GLY A 188 -8.93 -18.19 -9.87
CA GLY A 188 -7.57 -18.42 -9.38
C GLY A 188 -7.48 -18.58 -7.86
N MET A 189 -8.17 -17.74 -7.10
CA MET A 189 -8.27 -17.85 -5.64
C MET A 189 -8.90 -19.19 -5.24
N ALA A 190 -10.00 -19.58 -5.90
CA ALA A 190 -10.64 -20.87 -5.65
C ALA A 190 -9.69 -22.06 -5.89
N GLU A 191 -8.87 -22.01 -6.94
CA GLU A 191 -7.84 -23.01 -7.23
C GLU A 191 -6.85 -23.17 -6.05
N PHE A 192 -6.42 -22.06 -5.45
CA PHE A 192 -5.46 -22.04 -4.34
C PHE A 192 -6.07 -22.23 -2.94
N LEU A 193 -7.39 -22.32 -2.82
CA LEU A 193 -8.03 -22.79 -1.58
C LEU A 193 -7.91 -24.31 -1.41
N GLU A 194 -7.82 -25.05 -2.51
CA GLU A 194 -7.78 -26.51 -2.51
C GLU A 194 -6.34 -27.07 -2.56
N LYS A 195 -5.34 -26.21 -2.79
CA LYS A 195 -3.92 -26.60 -2.90
C LYS A 195 -3.00 -25.63 -2.18
N LYS A 196 -1.85 -26.13 -1.71
CA LYS A 196 -0.77 -25.29 -1.15
C LYS A 196 0.16 -24.81 -2.25
N VAL A 197 0.86 -23.69 -2.01
CA VAL A 197 1.93 -23.20 -2.89
C VAL A 197 3.16 -24.10 -2.75
N GLY A 198 3.34 -25.04 -3.68
CA GLY A 198 4.42 -26.02 -3.65
C GLY A 198 5.70 -25.48 -4.27
N SER A 199 5.65 -25.12 -5.55
CA SER A 199 6.81 -24.67 -6.33
C SER A 199 6.94 -23.15 -6.43
N MET A 200 8.11 -22.66 -6.85
CA MET A 200 8.31 -21.25 -7.21
C MET A 200 7.38 -20.81 -8.35
N GLN A 201 7.12 -21.70 -9.31
CA GLN A 201 6.18 -21.44 -10.41
C GLN A 201 4.74 -21.32 -9.91
N GLU A 202 4.32 -22.15 -8.95
CA GLU A 202 3.01 -22.01 -8.33
C GLU A 202 2.90 -20.73 -7.50
N TRP A 203 4.02 -20.25 -6.92
CA TRP A 203 4.03 -18.96 -6.25
C TRP A 203 3.84 -17.80 -7.22
N ASP A 204 4.47 -17.85 -8.41
CA ASP A 204 4.19 -16.92 -9.51
C ASP A 204 2.73 -17.01 -9.96
N GLN A 205 2.18 -18.21 -10.09
CA GLN A 205 0.79 -18.42 -10.50
C GLN A 205 -0.20 -17.87 -9.46
N TYR A 206 0.06 -18.08 -8.17
CA TYR A 206 -0.74 -17.49 -7.10
C TYR A 206 -0.66 -15.96 -7.15
N CYS A 207 0.55 -15.40 -7.22
CA CYS A 207 0.74 -13.95 -7.32
C CYS A 207 0.14 -13.37 -8.60
N HIS A 208 0.13 -14.11 -9.70
CA HIS A 208 -0.57 -13.73 -10.93
C HIS A 208 -2.05 -13.54 -10.65
N TYR A 209 -2.70 -14.52 -10.03
CA TYR A 209 -4.13 -14.43 -9.74
C TYR A 209 -4.46 -13.29 -8.79
N VAL A 210 -3.76 -13.15 -7.65
CA VAL A 210 -4.18 -12.18 -6.63
C VAL A 210 -3.64 -10.75 -6.85
N ALA A 211 -2.64 -10.56 -7.70
CA ALA A 211 -2.03 -9.23 -7.91
C ALA A 211 -1.61 -8.94 -9.35
N GLY A 212 -1.09 -9.92 -10.09
CA GLY A 212 -0.73 -9.74 -11.50
C GLY A 212 -1.93 -9.34 -12.36
N LEU A 213 -3.09 -9.98 -12.14
CA LEU A 213 -4.36 -9.62 -12.74
C LEU A 213 -4.82 -8.20 -12.38
N VAL A 214 -4.52 -7.73 -11.16
CA VAL A 214 -4.80 -6.34 -10.76
C VAL A 214 -3.96 -5.37 -11.58
N GLY A 215 -2.67 -5.66 -11.77
CA GLY A 215 -1.80 -4.90 -12.67
C GLY A 215 -2.36 -4.84 -14.08
N ILE A 216 -2.71 -6.00 -14.67
CA ILE A 216 -3.31 -6.10 -16.01
C ILE A 216 -4.62 -5.31 -16.10
N GLY A 217 -5.49 -5.42 -15.11
CA GLY A 217 -6.76 -4.69 -15.03
C GLY A 217 -6.55 -3.18 -15.03
N LEU A 218 -5.66 -2.70 -14.17
CA LEU A 218 -5.30 -1.27 -14.09
C LEU A 218 -4.75 -0.77 -15.43
N SER A 219 -3.83 -1.50 -16.06
CA SER A 219 -3.27 -1.15 -17.37
C SER A 219 -4.35 -1.02 -18.45
N LYS A 220 -5.30 -1.97 -18.48
CA LYS A 220 -6.46 -1.90 -19.40
C LYS A 220 -7.34 -0.69 -19.11
N LEU A 221 -7.60 -0.36 -17.84
CA LEU A 221 -8.36 0.84 -17.47
C LEU A 221 -7.65 2.14 -17.91
N PHE A 222 -6.33 2.21 -17.78
CA PHE A 222 -5.54 3.36 -18.22
C PHE A 222 -5.66 3.59 -19.74
N SER A 223 -5.45 2.54 -20.54
CA SER A 223 -5.63 2.63 -21.99
C SER A 223 -7.08 2.90 -22.40
N ALA A 224 -8.06 2.29 -21.73
CA ALA A 224 -9.49 2.53 -21.99
C ALA A 224 -9.86 4.01 -21.74
N SER A 225 -9.31 4.61 -20.67
CA SER A 225 -9.50 6.03 -20.37
C SER A 225 -8.87 7.00 -21.36
N GLN A 226 -8.07 6.51 -22.32
CA GLN A 226 -7.30 7.31 -23.28
C GLN A 226 -6.26 8.24 -22.62
N LEU A 227 -5.95 8.03 -21.35
CA LEU A 227 -4.86 8.73 -20.65
C LEU A 227 -3.49 8.12 -20.97
N GLU A 228 -3.46 6.85 -21.39
CA GLU A 228 -2.25 6.13 -21.78
C GLU A 228 -2.45 5.44 -23.13
N ASP A 229 -1.33 5.15 -23.80
CA ASP A 229 -1.36 4.47 -25.10
C ASP A 229 -1.95 3.05 -25.01
N PRO A 230 -2.56 2.53 -26.09
CA PRO A 230 -3.14 1.18 -26.11
C PRO A 230 -2.14 0.06 -25.77
N GLU A 231 -0.85 0.27 -26.04
CA GLU A 231 0.22 -0.71 -25.74
C GLU A 231 0.30 -1.01 -24.24
N VAL A 232 0.04 -0.02 -23.37
CA VAL A 232 0.06 -0.19 -21.90
C VAL A 232 -0.95 -1.26 -21.48
N GLY A 233 -2.17 -1.24 -22.02
CA GLY A 233 -3.21 -2.21 -21.73
C GLY A 233 -3.08 -3.56 -22.47
N GLN A 234 -2.19 -3.65 -23.47
CA GLN A 234 -1.96 -4.87 -24.25
C GLN A 234 -0.79 -5.71 -23.72
N ASP A 235 0.27 -5.08 -23.20
CA ASP A 235 1.42 -5.78 -22.63
C ASP A 235 1.10 -6.33 -21.24
N THR A 236 0.55 -7.53 -21.22
CA THR A 236 0.18 -8.21 -19.97
C THR A 236 1.38 -8.71 -19.18
N GLU A 237 2.54 -8.90 -19.81
CA GLU A 237 3.73 -9.43 -19.13
C GLU A 237 4.29 -8.39 -18.15
N LEU A 238 4.55 -7.17 -18.63
CA LEU A 238 5.03 -6.09 -17.77
C LEU A 238 4.00 -5.70 -16.70
N ALA A 239 2.71 -5.66 -17.07
CA ALA A 239 1.63 -5.38 -16.13
C ALA A 239 1.52 -6.47 -15.04
N ASN A 240 1.75 -7.73 -15.40
CA ASN A 240 1.81 -8.83 -14.45
C ASN A 240 3.00 -8.66 -13.48
N SER A 241 4.21 -8.37 -14.00
CA SER A 241 5.41 -8.15 -13.17
C SER A 241 5.22 -7.01 -12.16
N MET A 242 4.51 -5.93 -12.53
CA MET A 242 4.13 -4.85 -11.61
C MET A 242 3.33 -5.35 -10.39
N GLY A 243 2.40 -6.29 -10.61
CA GLY A 243 1.61 -6.91 -9.54
C GLY A 243 2.41 -7.92 -8.72
N LEU A 244 3.16 -8.80 -9.39
CA LEU A 244 4.00 -9.82 -8.74
C LEU A 244 5.03 -9.19 -7.81
N PHE A 245 5.69 -8.10 -8.22
CA PHE A 245 6.66 -7.42 -7.37
C PHE A 245 6.06 -6.94 -6.04
N LEU A 246 4.88 -6.31 -6.09
CA LEU A 246 4.18 -5.83 -4.91
C LEU A 246 3.73 -6.99 -4.02
N GLN A 247 3.15 -8.03 -4.61
CA GLN A 247 2.59 -9.16 -3.87
C GLN A 247 3.68 -9.99 -3.20
N LYS A 248 4.75 -10.33 -3.92
CA LYS A 248 5.90 -11.04 -3.33
C LYS A 248 6.52 -10.23 -2.20
N THR A 249 6.63 -8.90 -2.36
CA THR A 249 7.12 -8.02 -1.29
C THR A 249 6.24 -8.07 -0.03
N ASN A 250 4.91 -8.08 -0.19
CA ASN A 250 3.98 -8.22 0.93
C ASN A 250 4.15 -9.60 1.61
N ILE A 251 4.06 -10.68 0.84
CA ILE A 251 4.20 -12.07 1.34
C ILE A 251 5.53 -12.28 2.09
N ILE A 252 6.63 -11.70 1.59
CA ILE A 252 7.94 -11.81 2.24
C ILE A 252 7.93 -11.07 3.59
N ARG A 253 7.40 -9.85 3.63
CA ARG A 253 7.39 -9.01 4.83
C ARG A 253 6.46 -9.57 5.91
N ASP A 254 5.30 -10.08 5.50
CA ASP A 254 4.18 -10.39 6.39
C ASP A 254 4.21 -11.84 6.90
N TYR A 255 5.30 -12.58 6.66
CA TYR A 255 5.54 -13.97 7.10
C TYR A 255 4.98 -14.30 8.50
N LEU A 256 5.30 -13.47 9.51
CA LEU A 256 4.91 -13.74 10.89
C LEU A 256 3.41 -13.54 11.13
N GLU A 257 2.80 -12.51 10.50
CA GLU A 257 1.36 -12.23 10.58
C GLU A 257 0.58 -13.37 9.92
N ASP A 258 0.98 -13.76 8.71
CA ASP A 258 0.35 -14.84 7.95
C ASP A 258 0.45 -16.18 8.70
N THR A 259 1.63 -16.53 9.22
CA THR A 259 1.82 -17.79 9.97
C THR A 259 0.98 -17.83 11.24
N GLN A 260 0.82 -16.71 11.95
CA GLN A 260 -0.01 -16.63 13.16
C GLN A 260 -1.51 -16.81 12.86
N GLU A 261 -1.95 -16.40 11.68
CA GLU A 261 -3.32 -16.55 11.19
C GLU A 261 -3.53 -17.89 10.45
N GLY A 262 -2.51 -18.75 10.39
CA GLY A 262 -2.57 -20.06 9.73
C GLY A 262 -2.47 -20.00 8.20
N ARG A 263 -2.08 -18.86 7.63
CA ARG A 263 -1.88 -18.62 6.20
C ARG A 263 -0.42 -18.90 5.83
N HIS A 264 -0.19 -19.61 4.72
CA HIS A 264 1.14 -20.08 4.34
C HIS A 264 1.40 -19.86 2.85
N PHE A 265 2.05 -18.75 2.51
CA PHE A 265 2.26 -18.33 1.11
C PHE A 265 3.70 -18.53 0.60
N TRP A 266 4.67 -18.76 1.49
CA TRP A 266 6.04 -19.03 1.05
C TRP A 266 6.11 -20.41 0.36
N PRO A 267 6.69 -20.52 -0.85
CA PRO A 267 6.68 -21.75 -1.62
C PRO A 267 7.49 -22.85 -0.92
N GLN A 268 6.92 -24.06 -0.87
CA GLN A 268 7.58 -25.23 -0.28
C GLN A 268 8.96 -25.51 -0.86
N GLU A 269 9.13 -25.37 -2.18
CA GLU A 269 10.40 -25.52 -2.87
C GLU A 269 11.51 -24.62 -2.30
N ALA A 270 11.17 -23.42 -1.83
CA ALA A 270 12.14 -22.51 -1.22
C ALA A 270 12.45 -22.89 0.23
N TRP A 271 11.43 -22.92 1.10
CA TRP A 271 11.68 -23.07 2.54
C TRP A 271 12.12 -24.48 2.94
N SER A 272 11.73 -25.51 2.18
CA SER A 272 12.11 -26.91 2.48
C SER A 272 13.60 -27.20 2.28
N GLN A 273 14.33 -26.30 1.61
CA GLN A 273 15.80 -26.36 1.51
C GLN A 273 16.47 -26.05 2.85
N PHE A 274 15.78 -25.33 3.74
CA PHE A 274 16.36 -24.75 4.95
C PHE A 274 15.75 -25.32 6.24
N THR A 275 14.51 -25.81 6.18
CA THR A 275 13.81 -26.35 7.34
C THR A 275 12.75 -27.40 6.95
N SER A 276 12.22 -28.15 7.93
CA SER A 276 11.19 -29.17 7.73
C SER A 276 9.78 -28.62 7.62
N ARG A 277 9.49 -27.52 8.32
CA ARG A 277 8.19 -26.84 8.30
C ARG A 277 8.41 -25.34 8.19
N LEU A 278 7.52 -24.64 7.51
CA LEU A 278 7.63 -23.20 7.28
C LEU A 278 7.70 -22.44 8.62
N GLU A 279 6.85 -22.81 9.58
CA GLU A 279 6.72 -22.16 10.88
C GLU A 279 8.02 -22.24 11.72
N ASP A 280 8.85 -23.25 11.45
CA ASP A 280 10.12 -23.45 12.15
C ASP A 280 11.10 -22.29 11.88
N LEU A 281 10.93 -21.51 10.80
CA LEU A 281 11.75 -20.33 10.50
C LEU A 281 11.61 -19.22 11.56
N ALA A 282 10.53 -19.23 12.35
CA ALA A 282 10.36 -18.28 13.46
C ALA A 282 11.19 -18.65 14.70
N HIS A 283 11.76 -19.87 14.76
CA HIS A 283 12.53 -20.30 15.91
C HIS A 283 13.93 -19.67 15.94
N PRO A 284 14.39 -19.12 17.09
CA PRO A 284 15.69 -18.47 17.20
C PRO A 284 16.88 -19.34 16.76
N GLU A 285 16.82 -20.66 17.00
CA GLU A 285 17.84 -21.62 16.59
C GLU A 285 17.90 -21.88 15.09
N LYS A 286 16.89 -21.46 14.33
CA LYS A 286 16.82 -21.56 12.86
C LYS A 286 17.16 -20.25 12.15
N LEU A 287 17.65 -19.24 12.87
CA LEU A 287 17.79 -17.90 12.30
C LEU A 287 18.66 -17.85 11.03
N GLU A 288 19.78 -18.55 10.96
CA GLU A 288 20.62 -18.56 9.75
C GLU A 288 19.89 -19.18 8.54
N SER A 289 19.18 -20.28 8.76
CA SER A 289 18.32 -20.94 7.77
C SER A 289 17.18 -20.02 7.32
N ALA A 290 16.56 -19.31 8.26
CA ALA A 290 15.49 -18.35 8.00
C ALA A 290 15.97 -17.17 7.16
N LEU A 291 17.13 -16.59 7.51
CA LEU A 291 17.75 -15.51 6.72
C LEU A 291 18.13 -15.97 5.30
N SER A 292 18.62 -17.20 5.15
CA SER A 292 18.96 -17.75 3.83
C SER A 292 17.71 -17.93 2.95
N CYS A 293 16.61 -18.43 3.53
CA CYS A 293 15.32 -18.54 2.84
C CYS A 293 14.74 -17.17 2.49
N LEU A 294 14.81 -16.21 3.41
CA LEU A 294 14.38 -14.83 3.19
C LEU A 294 15.14 -14.19 2.03
N ASN A 295 16.46 -14.31 2.01
CA ASN A 295 17.30 -13.75 0.95
C ASN A 295 16.99 -14.38 -0.40
N LEU A 296 16.74 -15.70 -0.45
CA LEU A 296 16.29 -16.38 -1.67
C LEU A 296 15.00 -15.77 -2.24
N LEU A 297 13.98 -15.57 -1.39
CA LEU A 297 12.70 -15.01 -1.83
C LEU A 297 12.78 -13.53 -2.18
N VAL A 298 13.58 -12.74 -1.47
CA VAL A 298 13.83 -11.34 -1.85
C VAL A 298 14.54 -11.28 -3.21
N THR A 299 15.55 -12.13 -3.43
CA THR A 299 16.25 -12.22 -4.71
C THR A 299 15.31 -12.60 -5.85
N ASP A 300 14.40 -13.54 -5.61
CA ASP A 300 13.37 -13.89 -6.57
C ASP A 300 12.45 -12.69 -6.88
N ALA A 301 11.94 -11.98 -5.87
CA ALA A 301 11.13 -10.79 -6.08
C ALA A 301 11.86 -9.68 -6.88
N LEU A 302 13.18 -9.51 -6.68
CA LEU A 302 13.98 -8.53 -7.42
C LEU A 302 14.01 -8.76 -8.93
N HIS A 303 13.72 -9.97 -9.42
CA HIS A 303 13.67 -10.24 -10.87
C HIS A 303 12.58 -9.47 -11.61
N HIS A 304 11.57 -8.96 -10.90
CA HIS A 304 10.50 -8.13 -11.47
C HIS A 304 10.89 -6.66 -11.64
N VAL A 305 11.96 -6.19 -10.98
CA VAL A 305 12.34 -4.76 -10.98
C VAL A 305 12.70 -4.23 -12.38
N PRO A 306 13.43 -4.97 -13.25
CA PRO A 306 13.65 -4.55 -14.63
C PRO A 306 12.36 -4.30 -15.42
N ASP A 307 11.36 -5.16 -15.25
CA ASP A 307 10.06 -5.03 -15.90
C ASP A 307 9.26 -3.86 -15.33
N VAL A 308 9.33 -3.64 -14.01
CA VAL A 308 8.76 -2.45 -13.36
C VAL A 308 9.33 -1.16 -13.97
N ILE A 309 10.64 -1.08 -14.18
CA ILE A 309 11.27 0.08 -14.84
C ILE A 309 10.76 0.22 -16.28
N ALA A 310 10.68 -0.88 -17.03
CA ALA A 310 10.18 -0.87 -18.40
C ALA A 310 8.73 -0.40 -18.47
N TYR A 311 7.85 -0.91 -17.60
CA TYR A 311 6.44 -0.52 -17.53
C TYR A 311 6.30 0.98 -17.23
N LEU A 312 6.93 1.46 -16.14
CA LEU A 312 6.82 2.85 -15.72
C LEU A 312 7.37 3.83 -16.78
N SER A 313 8.35 3.40 -17.59
CA SER A 313 8.92 4.21 -18.67
C SER A 313 7.96 4.52 -19.82
N ARG A 314 6.87 3.75 -19.94
CA ARG A 314 5.84 3.90 -20.99
C ARG A 314 4.69 4.80 -20.56
N LEU A 315 4.61 5.20 -19.30
CA LEU A 315 3.50 6.00 -18.79
C LEU A 315 3.73 7.48 -19.11
N HIS A 316 2.69 8.12 -19.64
CA HIS A 316 2.71 9.51 -20.11
C HIS A 316 1.88 10.43 -19.22
N ASN A 317 0.77 9.95 -18.65
CA ASN A 317 -0.06 10.74 -17.75
C ASN A 317 0.56 10.80 -16.35
N GLN A 318 0.71 12.01 -15.81
CA GLN A 318 1.37 12.22 -14.52
C GLN A 318 0.62 11.56 -13.34
N SER A 319 -0.71 11.57 -13.35
CA SER A 319 -1.51 10.96 -12.28
C SER A 319 -1.38 9.43 -12.31
N VAL A 320 -1.42 8.83 -13.51
CA VAL A 320 -1.21 7.39 -13.72
C VAL A 320 0.22 6.98 -13.35
N PHE A 321 1.22 7.78 -13.75
CA PHE A 321 2.62 7.56 -13.37
C PHE A 321 2.78 7.53 -11.86
N ASN A 322 2.29 8.56 -11.15
CA ASN A 322 2.38 8.63 -9.69
C ASN A 322 1.67 7.44 -9.04
N PHE A 323 0.48 7.09 -9.54
CA PHE A 323 -0.29 5.95 -9.07
C PHE A 323 0.48 4.63 -9.19
N CYS A 324 1.14 4.41 -10.31
CA CYS A 324 1.93 3.19 -10.55
C CYS A 324 3.27 3.21 -9.82
N ALA A 325 3.99 4.33 -9.81
CA ALA A 325 5.38 4.42 -9.31
C ALA A 325 5.47 4.37 -7.79
N ILE A 326 4.55 5.01 -7.07
CA ILE A 326 4.59 5.13 -5.61
C ILE A 326 4.63 3.77 -4.90
N PRO A 327 3.73 2.80 -5.21
CA PRO A 327 3.80 1.46 -4.63
C PRO A 327 5.11 0.74 -4.91
N GLN A 328 5.65 0.90 -6.12
CA GLN A 328 6.86 0.21 -6.57
C GLN A 328 8.10 0.70 -5.80
N VAL A 329 8.23 2.02 -5.61
CA VAL A 329 9.33 2.56 -4.79
C VAL A 329 9.20 2.21 -3.31
N MET A 330 7.97 2.07 -2.80
CA MET A 330 7.74 1.57 -1.44
C MET A 330 8.09 0.09 -1.30
N ALA A 331 7.83 -0.71 -2.33
CA ALA A 331 8.15 -2.12 -2.34
C ALA A 331 9.67 -2.36 -2.36
N ILE A 332 10.44 -1.69 -3.24
CA ILE A 332 11.92 -1.83 -3.22
C ILE A 332 12.54 -1.33 -1.91
N ALA A 333 12.01 -0.25 -1.32
CA ALA A 333 12.42 0.23 0.00
C ALA A 333 12.11 -0.80 1.11
N THR A 334 10.97 -1.49 1.01
CA THR A 334 10.59 -2.57 1.92
C THR A 334 11.53 -3.76 1.75
N LEU A 335 11.80 -4.21 0.53
CA LEU A 335 12.72 -5.33 0.27
C LEU A 335 14.12 -5.01 0.78
N SER A 336 14.63 -3.78 0.60
CA SER A 336 15.90 -3.36 1.24
C SER A 336 15.86 -3.55 2.76
N ARG A 337 14.74 -3.20 3.42
CA ARG A 337 14.61 -3.39 4.87
C ARG A 337 14.45 -4.85 5.28
N CYS A 338 13.85 -5.70 4.45
CA CYS A 338 13.66 -7.12 4.75
C CYS A 338 14.93 -7.93 4.48
N TYR A 339 15.72 -7.58 3.47
CA TYR A 339 16.89 -8.34 3.07
C TYR A 339 17.87 -8.52 4.23
N ASN A 340 18.19 -9.78 4.52
CA ASN A 340 19.06 -10.22 5.60
C ASN A 340 18.68 -9.64 6.99
N ASN A 341 17.38 -9.49 7.27
CA ASN A 341 16.89 -8.87 8.51
C ASN A 341 16.13 -9.88 9.41
N PRO A 342 16.63 -10.18 10.63
CA PRO A 342 15.97 -11.12 11.55
C PRO A 342 14.57 -10.66 12.01
N LEU A 343 14.27 -9.36 11.92
CA LEU A 343 13.00 -8.81 12.37
C LEU A 343 11.79 -9.30 11.56
N VAL A 344 11.99 -9.83 10.35
CA VAL A 344 10.90 -10.45 9.57
C VAL A 344 10.27 -11.64 10.31
N PHE A 345 11.07 -12.33 11.13
CA PHE A 345 10.63 -13.52 11.87
C PHE A 345 10.21 -13.23 13.31
N GLN A 346 10.46 -12.01 13.81
CA GLN A 346 10.30 -11.66 15.23
C GLN A 346 9.33 -10.50 15.46
N GLY A 347 8.94 -9.79 14.40
CA GLY A 347 8.05 -8.64 14.54
C GLY A 347 7.68 -8.04 13.19
N VAL A 348 7.48 -6.72 13.20
CA VAL A 348 6.92 -6.01 12.06
C VAL A 348 7.99 -5.17 11.38
N VAL A 349 8.33 -5.53 10.13
CA VAL A 349 9.23 -4.75 9.29
C VAL A 349 8.42 -3.78 8.44
N LYS A 350 8.36 -2.51 8.83
CA LYS A 350 7.69 -1.45 8.05
C LYS A 350 8.64 -0.29 7.77
N ILE A 351 8.49 0.31 6.59
CA ILE A 351 9.09 1.62 6.32
C ILE A 351 8.46 2.65 7.25
N ARG A 352 9.25 3.64 7.70
CA ARG A 352 8.71 4.71 8.55
C ARG A 352 7.75 5.57 7.75
N LYS A 353 6.76 6.17 8.41
CA LYS A 353 5.80 7.06 7.74
C LYS A 353 6.48 8.25 7.07
N GLY A 354 7.50 8.84 7.70
CA GLY A 354 8.28 9.94 7.11
C GLY A 354 9.04 9.51 5.85
N GLN A 355 9.63 8.32 5.86
CA GLN A 355 10.24 7.71 4.68
C GLN A 355 9.21 7.47 3.57
N ALA A 356 8.05 6.91 3.90
CA ALA A 356 6.97 6.68 2.94
C ALA A 356 6.49 7.98 2.29
N VAL A 357 6.27 9.04 3.08
CA VAL A 357 5.89 10.37 2.57
C VAL A 357 6.97 10.94 1.65
N THR A 358 8.25 10.79 2.01
CA THR A 358 9.37 11.24 1.17
C THR A 358 9.35 10.52 -0.18
N LEU A 359 9.19 9.19 -0.18
CA LEU A 359 9.08 8.40 -1.41
C LEU A 359 7.88 8.83 -2.26
N MET A 360 6.73 9.08 -1.65
CA MET A 360 5.54 9.59 -2.36
C MET A 360 5.79 10.94 -3.04
N MET A 361 6.55 11.83 -2.39
CA MET A 361 6.86 13.15 -2.93
C MET A 361 7.94 13.11 -4.02
N GLU A 362 8.87 12.16 -3.94
CA GLU A 362 10.00 12.06 -4.88
C GLU A 362 9.67 11.26 -6.13
N ALA A 363 8.84 10.21 -6.02
CA ALA A 363 8.52 9.28 -7.12
C ALA A 363 7.52 9.86 -8.14
N THR A 364 7.91 10.97 -8.77
CA THR A 364 7.07 11.74 -9.71
C THR A 364 7.58 11.74 -11.15
N ASN A 365 8.75 11.15 -11.42
CA ASN A 365 9.26 10.97 -12.77
C ASN A 365 10.25 9.79 -12.82
N MET A 366 10.55 9.30 -14.02
CA MET A 366 11.40 8.12 -14.20
C MET A 366 12.82 8.29 -13.66
N ILE A 367 13.42 9.48 -13.78
CA ILE A 367 14.78 9.73 -13.27
C ILE A 367 14.79 9.57 -11.74
N ALA A 368 13.80 10.13 -11.05
CA ALA A 368 13.67 10.00 -9.61
C ALA A 368 13.41 8.55 -9.19
N VAL A 369 12.52 7.83 -9.90
CA VAL A 369 12.23 6.41 -9.63
C VAL A 369 13.48 5.54 -9.82
N GLN A 370 14.20 5.69 -10.93
CA GLN A 370 15.45 4.95 -11.19
C GLN A 370 16.53 5.27 -10.14
N THR A 371 16.61 6.53 -9.69
CA THR A 371 17.52 6.93 -8.61
C THR A 371 17.17 6.22 -7.30
N ILE A 372 15.89 6.19 -6.94
CA ILE A 372 15.40 5.50 -5.74
C ILE A 372 15.67 3.99 -5.82
N ILE A 373 15.34 3.36 -6.94
CA ILE A 373 15.60 1.92 -7.18
C ILE A 373 17.10 1.64 -7.06
N THR A 374 17.94 2.46 -7.68
CA THR A 374 19.40 2.32 -7.60
C THR A 374 19.89 2.42 -6.16
N GLN A 375 19.41 3.41 -5.40
CA GLN A 375 19.78 3.58 -3.99
C GLN A 375 19.43 2.34 -3.16
N TYR A 376 18.18 1.88 -3.20
CA TYR A 376 17.78 0.72 -2.39
C TYR A 376 18.42 -0.58 -2.87
N SER A 377 18.72 -0.71 -4.16
CA SER A 377 19.50 -1.84 -4.69
C SER A 377 20.93 -1.83 -4.16
N GLN A 378 21.56 -0.66 -4.03
CA GLN A 378 22.88 -0.52 -3.39
C GLN A 378 22.84 -0.84 -1.89
N GLU A 379 21.77 -0.47 -1.19
CA GLU A 379 21.58 -0.85 0.21
C GLU A 379 21.45 -2.37 0.40
N ILE A 380 20.77 -3.06 -0.52
CA ILE A 380 20.70 -4.53 -0.54
C ILE A 380 22.10 -5.11 -0.81
N LEU A 381 22.80 -4.58 -1.82
CA LEU A 381 24.15 -5.01 -2.18
C LEU A 381 25.11 -4.98 -0.99
N GLN A 382 25.05 -3.94 -0.15
CA GLN A 382 25.88 -3.79 1.04
C GLN A 382 25.57 -4.83 2.13
N LYS A 383 24.40 -5.46 2.10
CA LYS A 383 23.95 -6.47 3.08
C LYS A 383 24.17 -7.91 2.61
N VAL A 384 24.61 -8.12 1.36
CA VAL A 384 24.84 -9.45 0.80
C VAL A 384 25.98 -10.13 1.54
N SER A 385 25.67 -11.17 2.31
CA SER A 385 26.68 -11.97 3.02
C SER A 385 27.46 -12.85 2.05
N VAL A 386 28.75 -13.05 2.33
CA VAL A 386 29.61 -14.00 1.60
C VAL A 386 29.18 -15.46 1.81
N THR A 387 28.50 -15.75 2.91
CA THR A 387 28.01 -17.10 3.26
C THR A 387 26.60 -17.38 2.76
N ASP A 388 25.92 -16.39 2.16
CA ASP A 388 24.54 -16.55 1.71
C ASP A 388 24.46 -17.49 0.49
N PRO A 389 23.62 -18.54 0.50
CA PRO A 389 23.50 -19.48 -0.62
C PRO A 389 22.98 -18.83 -1.92
N SER A 390 22.23 -17.74 -1.82
CA SER A 390 21.66 -17.02 -2.96
C SER A 390 22.55 -15.89 -3.46
N ARG A 391 23.71 -15.65 -2.81
CA ARG A 391 24.62 -14.53 -3.09
C ARG A 391 24.83 -14.24 -4.56
N ASP A 392 25.26 -15.24 -5.34
CA ASP A 392 25.63 -15.02 -6.74
C ASP A 392 24.42 -14.63 -7.59
N LYS A 393 23.24 -15.21 -7.31
CA LYS A 393 21.98 -14.83 -7.94
C LYS A 393 21.58 -13.40 -7.55
N THR A 394 21.72 -13.05 -6.27
CA THR A 394 21.43 -11.69 -5.77
C THR A 394 22.34 -10.66 -6.44
N LEU A 395 23.65 -10.91 -6.50
CA LEU A 395 24.61 -10.01 -7.14
C LEU A 395 24.32 -9.85 -8.64
N HIS A 396 23.93 -10.94 -9.31
CA HIS A 396 23.56 -10.90 -10.72
C HIS A 396 22.33 -10.00 -10.95
N ILE A 397 21.23 -10.23 -10.24
CA ILE A 397 20.01 -9.44 -10.47
C ILE A 397 20.20 -7.95 -10.08
N LEU A 398 20.97 -7.66 -9.03
CA LEU A 398 21.31 -6.28 -8.67
C LEU A 398 22.12 -5.57 -9.76
N ALA A 399 23.04 -6.28 -10.43
CA ALA A 399 23.79 -5.74 -11.56
C ALA A 399 22.87 -5.43 -12.75
N VAL A 400 21.91 -6.32 -13.06
CA VAL A 400 20.90 -6.10 -14.11
C VAL A 400 20.03 -4.88 -13.78
N ILE A 401 19.56 -4.76 -12.53
CA ILE A 401 18.79 -3.59 -12.08
C ILE A 401 19.61 -2.30 -12.23
N GLN A 402 20.89 -2.33 -11.88
CA GLN A 402 21.77 -1.18 -12.02
C GLN A 402 21.97 -0.78 -13.50
N GLU A 403 22.11 -1.75 -14.40
CA GLU A 403 22.19 -1.49 -15.84
C GLU A 403 20.91 -0.84 -16.38
N LYS A 404 19.74 -1.38 -16.01
CA LYS A 404 18.43 -0.87 -16.44
C LYS A 404 18.06 0.47 -15.80
N SER A 405 18.61 0.77 -14.62
CA SER A 405 18.42 2.04 -13.92
C SER A 405 19.46 3.10 -14.32
N ALA A 406 20.46 2.74 -15.14
CA ALA A 406 21.53 3.65 -15.50
C ALA A 406 20.99 4.81 -16.36
N LEU A 407 21.08 6.03 -15.82
CA LEU A 407 20.86 7.24 -16.59
C LEU A 407 21.94 7.39 -17.66
N PRO A 408 21.65 7.97 -18.85
CA PRO A 408 22.69 8.39 -19.78
C PRO A 408 23.72 9.23 -19.02
N ARG A 409 25.02 8.94 -19.19
CA ARG A 409 26.11 9.61 -18.47
C ARG A 409 26.15 11.11 -18.80
N SER A 410 25.34 11.91 -18.13
CA SER A 410 25.49 13.35 -18.01
C SER A 410 25.74 13.68 -16.53
N GLY A 411 27.02 13.87 -16.21
CA GLY A 411 27.50 14.54 -14.99
C GLY A 411 26.91 14.05 -13.68
N PHE A 412 27.50 13.00 -13.09
CA PHE A 412 27.39 12.80 -11.64
C PHE A 412 27.93 14.06 -10.93
N SER A 413 27.04 14.90 -10.41
CA SER A 413 27.39 15.66 -9.22
C SER A 413 27.41 14.65 -8.09
N SER A 414 28.60 14.23 -7.69
CA SER A 414 28.83 13.62 -6.40
C SER A 414 28.15 14.51 -5.35
N ARG A 415 27.04 14.05 -4.74
CA ARG A 415 26.54 14.65 -3.51
C ARG A 415 27.58 14.39 -2.43
N THR A 416 28.59 15.24 -2.36
CA THR A 416 29.25 15.50 -1.08
C THR A 416 28.15 16.04 -0.16
N HIS A 417 27.97 15.43 1.01
CA HIS A 417 27.10 15.95 2.06
C HIS A 417 27.68 17.28 2.58
N HIS A 418 27.55 18.35 1.80
CA HIS A 418 27.62 19.69 2.34
C HIS A 418 26.28 19.93 3.02
N LEU A 419 26.29 19.92 4.36
CA LEU A 419 25.22 20.51 5.16
C LEU A 419 25.00 21.93 4.63
N SER A 420 23.93 22.13 3.84
CA SER A 420 23.44 23.46 3.48
C SER A 420 23.47 24.37 4.73
N PRO A 421 23.86 25.65 4.59
CA PRO A 421 23.89 26.60 5.70
C PRO A 421 22.59 26.63 6.50
N MET A 422 21.45 26.33 5.86
CA MET A 422 20.16 26.16 6.52
C MET A 422 20.12 25.00 7.54
N TYR A 423 20.79 23.87 7.29
CA TYR A 423 20.87 22.75 8.24
C TYR A 423 21.72 23.09 9.46
N LEU A 424 22.81 23.83 9.29
CA LEU A 424 23.61 24.35 10.40
C LEU A 424 22.80 25.35 11.23
N SER A 425 22.06 26.26 10.57
CA SER A 425 21.18 27.19 11.25
C SER A 425 20.03 26.50 11.99
N ALA A 426 19.39 25.49 11.38
CA ALA A 426 18.31 24.73 12.01
C ALA A 426 18.79 23.85 13.17
N ALA A 427 19.96 23.21 13.04
CA ALA A 427 20.57 22.43 14.11
C ALA A 427 21.00 23.33 15.29
N MET A 428 21.55 24.52 15.02
CA MET A 428 21.86 25.49 16.06
C MET A 428 20.60 26.03 16.75
N LEU A 429 19.51 26.25 16.00
CA LEU A 429 18.21 26.66 16.56
C LEU A 429 17.62 25.57 17.46
N LEU A 430 17.64 24.31 17.03
CA LEU A 430 17.17 23.18 17.83
C LEU A 430 18.04 22.96 19.07
N ALA A 431 19.37 23.11 18.97
CA ALA A 431 20.28 23.06 20.11
C ALA A 431 20.02 24.21 21.10
N ALA A 432 19.79 25.43 20.61
CA ALA A 432 19.47 26.59 21.45
C ALA A 432 18.13 26.42 22.17
N LEU A 433 17.09 25.94 21.48
CA LEU A 433 15.78 25.66 22.08
C LEU A 433 15.85 24.51 23.10
N SER A 434 16.65 23.48 22.82
CA SER A 434 16.86 22.36 23.75
C SER A 434 17.63 22.81 25.00
N TRP A 435 18.65 23.66 24.83
CA TRP A 435 19.39 24.26 25.95
C TRP A 435 18.50 25.17 26.80
N GLN A 436 17.64 25.97 26.17
CA GLN A 436 16.69 26.85 26.85
C GLN A 436 15.62 26.04 27.62
N TYR A 437 15.16 24.92 27.06
CA TYR A 437 14.25 24.00 27.74
C TYR A 437 14.91 23.28 28.93
N LEU A 438 16.15 22.80 28.79
CA LEU A 438 16.90 22.14 29.86
C LEU A 438 17.29 23.11 30.99
N SER A 439 17.63 24.36 30.66
CA SER A 439 17.97 25.39 31.67
C SER A 439 16.73 25.88 32.43
N THR A 440 15.58 26.00 31.77
CA THR A 440 14.31 26.38 32.44
C THR A 440 13.74 25.26 33.31
N THR A 441 13.86 24.00 32.88
CA THR A 441 13.46 22.82 33.69
C THR A 441 14.41 22.59 34.87
N ALA A 442 15.72 22.80 34.70
CA ALA A 442 16.69 22.76 35.80
C ALA A 442 16.47 23.88 36.84
N ALA A 443 16.09 25.09 36.41
CA ALA A 443 15.76 26.19 37.32
C ALA A 443 14.46 25.94 38.11
N GLN A 444 13.47 25.26 37.52
CA GLN A 444 12.24 24.86 38.23
C GLN A 444 12.46 23.72 39.24
N ALA A 445 13.42 22.83 38.97
CA ALA A 445 13.80 21.76 39.90
C ALA A 445 14.57 22.27 41.14
N GLN A 446 15.26 23.42 41.04
CA GLN A 446 15.94 24.05 42.18
C GLN A 446 15.04 24.98 43.01
N GLY A 447 13.91 25.44 42.47
CA GLY A 447 12.98 26.36 43.14
C GLY A 447 11.91 25.73 44.04
N THR A 448 11.90 24.41 44.19
CA THR A 448 10.90 23.66 45.00
C THR A 448 11.47 23.05 46.29
N GLY A 449 12.70 23.41 46.67
CA GLY A 449 13.39 22.90 47.86
C GLY A 449 13.29 23.76 49.13
N ASP A 450 12.89 25.03 49.05
CA ASP A 450 12.84 25.95 50.21
C ASP A 450 11.41 26.48 50.44
N MET A 451 10.56 25.64 51.03
CA MET A 451 9.44 26.07 51.87
C MET A 451 9.10 24.95 52.85
N GLN A 452 9.82 24.94 53.98
CA GLN A 452 9.42 24.36 55.26
C GLN A 452 9.49 25.44 56.33
#